data_AF-A0A820IIK8-F1
#
_entry.id   AF-A0A820IIK8-F1
#
_cell.length_a   1.000
_cell.length_b   1.000
_cell.length_c   1.000
_cell.angle_alpha   90.00
_cell.angle_beta   90.00
_cell.angle_gamma   90.00
#
_symmetry.space_group_name_H-M   'P 1'
#
loop_
_entity.id
_entity.type
_entity.pdbx_description
1 polymer ?
#
loop_
_entity_poly.entity_id
_entity_poly.type
_entity_poly.pdbx_seq_one_letter_code
_entity_poly.pdbx_strand_id
1 'polypeptide(L)'
;MGTGIAIPASMELNSLKIIRIGDFIHSNSKPREKQANSLTSECNSNESDTQEILLDTLDPWETAMDRINALICIKVTISNKSIYIGTYHMPCLYKDPDVMLIHSSIVKDLMFHLAGGQSLILAGDFNFNSTDICYKALTEKNYLNCRLPESSKYEFSYQRNAEQVLKSAYREKNGVEPTYTNFAHTPDCPDYCDTLDLSP
;
A
#
# COMPACT_ATOMS: atom_id res chain seq x y z
N MET A 1 14.57 4.78 1.37
CA MET A 1 14.83 4.61 2.81
C MET A 1 14.73 3.13 3.17
N GLY A 2 15.52 2.68 4.14
CA GLY A 2 15.44 1.31 4.67
C GLY A 2 14.54 1.26 5.90
N THR A 3 13.80 0.16 6.07
CA THR A 3 13.08 -0.17 7.31
C THR A 3 13.83 -1.25 8.08
N GLY A 4 13.64 -1.31 9.39
CA GLY A 4 14.25 -2.31 10.25
C GLY A 4 13.44 -2.53 11.52
N ILE A 5 13.55 -3.72 12.10
CA ILE A 5 12.96 -4.03 13.40
C ILE A 5 14.09 -4.51 14.32
N ALA A 6 14.19 -3.90 15.50
CA ALA A 6 15.02 -4.37 16.59
C ALA A 6 14.11 -4.90 17.70
N ILE A 7 14.50 -6.03 18.30
CA ILE A 7 13.81 -6.61 19.45
C ILE A 7 14.79 -6.76 20.62
N PRO A 8 14.33 -6.68 21.88
CA PRO A 8 15.17 -6.96 23.03
C PRO A 8 15.80 -8.35 22.94
N ALA A 9 17.03 -8.50 23.44
CA ALA A 9 17.73 -9.79 23.47
C ALA A 9 16.98 -10.88 24.27
N SER A 10 16.05 -10.48 25.15
CA SER A 10 15.19 -11.39 25.90
C SER A 10 13.99 -11.93 25.10
N MET A 11 13.73 -11.40 23.89
CA MET A 11 12.65 -11.90 23.02
C MET A 11 13.17 -12.97 22.07
N GLU A 12 12.36 -14.01 21.88
CA GLU A 12 12.62 -15.04 20.89
C GLU A 12 12.04 -14.62 19.53
N LEU A 13 12.90 -14.53 18.50
CA LEU A 13 12.51 -14.37 17.11
C LEU A 13 12.15 -15.74 16.52
N ASN A 14 10.87 -15.99 16.27
CA ASN A 14 10.41 -17.26 15.72
C ASN A 14 10.44 -17.29 14.18
N SER A 15 10.21 -16.16 13.51
CA SER A 15 10.31 -16.07 12.05
C SER A 15 10.56 -14.63 11.57
N LEU A 16 11.13 -14.52 10.38
CA LEU A 16 11.34 -13.27 9.64
C LEU A 16 10.88 -13.47 8.20
N LYS A 17 10.09 -12.52 7.69
CA LYS A 17 9.67 -12.42 6.29
C LYS A 17 9.98 -11.01 5.79
N ILE A 18 10.58 -10.93 4.62
CA ILE A 18 10.79 -9.68 3.89
C ILE A 18 10.09 -9.85 2.55
N ILE A 19 9.08 -9.01 2.30
CA ILE A 19 8.24 -9.09 1.11
C ILE A 19 8.32 -7.76 0.38
N ARG A 20 8.91 -7.75 -0.82
CA ARG A 20 8.80 -6.62 -1.73
C ARG A 20 7.40 -6.55 -2.29
N ILE A 21 6.74 -5.42 -2.08
CA ILE A 21 5.32 -5.29 -2.45
C ILE A 21 5.14 -5.29 -3.96
N GLY A 22 6.05 -4.65 -4.71
CA GLY A 22 6.06 -4.70 -6.17
C GLY A 22 6.14 -6.13 -6.72
N ASP A 23 7.09 -6.92 -6.22
CA ASP A 23 7.25 -8.33 -6.60
C ASP A 23 6.01 -9.18 -6.25
N PHE A 24 5.39 -8.92 -5.09
CA PHE A 24 4.15 -9.58 -4.68
C PHE A 24 3.00 -9.25 -5.65
N ILE A 25 2.82 -7.98 -6.00
CA ILE A 25 1.82 -7.54 -6.99
C ILE A 25 2.07 -8.25 -8.32
N HIS A 26 3.32 -8.20 -8.82
CA HIS A 26 3.70 -8.79 -10.09
C HIS A 26 3.39 -10.30 -10.14
N SER A 27 3.73 -11.04 -9.07
CA SER A 27 3.44 -12.48 -8.98
C SER A 27 1.94 -12.84 -8.91
N ASN A 28 1.07 -11.87 -8.56
CA ASN A 28 -0.37 -12.00 -8.51
C ASN A 28 -1.09 -11.28 -9.68
N SER A 29 -0.32 -10.92 -10.72
CA SER A 29 -0.82 -10.21 -11.91
C SER A 29 -0.72 -11.08 -13.16
N LYS A 30 -1.64 -10.88 -14.10
CA LYS A 30 -1.59 -11.44 -15.44
C LYS A 30 -1.85 -10.33 -16.45
N PRO A 31 -1.04 -10.20 -17.52
CA PRO A 31 -1.38 -9.29 -18.61
C PRO A 31 -2.76 -9.63 -19.17
N ARG A 32 -3.60 -8.62 -19.40
CA ARG A 32 -4.84 -8.81 -20.15
C ARG A 32 -4.48 -9.16 -21.58
N GLU A 33 -5.06 -10.22 -22.11
CA GLU A 33 -4.96 -10.50 -23.54
C GLU A 33 -5.56 -9.31 -24.28
N LYS A 34 -4.77 -8.66 -25.15
CA LYS A 34 -5.35 -7.73 -26.12
C LYS A 34 -6.39 -8.53 -26.88
N GLN A 35 -7.65 -8.13 -26.81
CA GLN A 35 -8.64 -8.63 -27.76
C GLN A 35 -8.05 -8.38 -29.14
N ALA A 36 -7.64 -9.45 -29.82
CA ALA A 36 -7.25 -9.39 -31.21
C ALA A 36 -8.53 -8.98 -31.95
N ASN A 37 -8.69 -7.68 -32.18
CA ASN A 37 -9.62 -7.21 -33.18
C ASN A 37 -9.14 -7.85 -34.48
N SER A 38 -9.81 -8.93 -34.87
CA SER A 38 -9.74 -9.53 -36.19
C SER A 38 -10.27 -8.49 -37.18
N LEU A 39 -9.41 -7.55 -37.55
CA LEU A 39 -9.63 -6.66 -38.68
C LEU A 39 -9.08 -7.40 -39.89
N THR A 40 -10.00 -8.11 -40.56
CA THR A 40 -9.88 -8.37 -41.98
C THR A 40 -9.55 -7.06 -42.68
N SER A 41 -8.41 -7.07 -43.36
CA SER A 41 -7.96 -6.06 -44.31
C SER A 41 -9.12 -5.62 -45.21
N GLU A 42 -9.46 -4.34 -45.17
CA GLU A 42 -9.91 -3.61 -46.36
C GLU A 42 -9.44 -2.17 -46.25
N CYS A 43 -8.64 -1.76 -47.25
CA CYS A 43 -8.16 -0.41 -47.44
C CYS A 43 -9.34 0.55 -47.63
N ASN A 44 -9.30 1.72 -46.99
CA ASN A 44 -9.41 2.99 -47.71
C ASN A 44 -8.94 4.15 -46.84
N SER A 45 -7.98 4.87 -47.40
CA SER A 45 -7.48 6.17 -46.97
C SER A 45 -8.61 7.20 -46.90
N ASN A 46 -8.66 7.98 -45.81
CA ASN A 46 -8.72 9.45 -45.86
C ASN A 46 -8.46 10.02 -44.46
N GLU A 47 -7.50 10.93 -44.41
CA GLU A 47 -7.02 11.68 -43.27
C GLU A 47 -8.12 12.57 -42.64
N SER A 48 -8.19 12.56 -41.31
CA SER A 48 -8.32 13.79 -40.53
C SER A 48 -7.66 13.55 -39.18
N ASP A 49 -6.41 13.99 -39.10
CA ASP A 49 -5.59 14.02 -37.89
C ASP A 49 -6.26 14.86 -36.80
N THR A 50 -6.82 14.16 -35.84
CA THR A 50 -6.84 14.60 -34.45
C THR A 50 -6.35 13.41 -33.64
N GLN A 51 -5.02 13.19 -33.68
CA GLN A 51 -4.33 12.48 -32.62
C GLN A 51 -4.54 13.30 -31.35
N GLU A 52 -5.61 12.99 -30.63
CA GLU A 52 -5.64 13.15 -29.18
C GLU A 52 -4.35 12.50 -28.68
N ILE A 53 -3.39 13.34 -28.29
CA ILE A 53 -2.24 12.92 -27.52
C ILE A 53 -2.84 12.40 -26.21
N LEU A 54 -3.16 11.11 -26.18
CA LEU A 54 -3.33 10.33 -24.97
C LEU A 54 -2.06 10.58 -24.19
N LEU A 55 -2.11 11.49 -23.21
CA LEU A 55 -1.20 11.42 -22.10
C LEU A 55 -1.41 10.02 -21.54
N ASP A 56 -0.48 9.14 -21.87
CA ASP A 56 -0.38 7.78 -21.35
C ASP A 56 -0.11 7.93 -19.85
N THR A 57 -1.18 8.19 -19.08
CA THR A 57 -1.12 8.20 -17.63
C THR A 57 -0.70 6.79 -17.25
N LEU A 58 0.53 6.66 -16.74
CA LEU A 58 1.07 5.37 -16.29
C LEU A 58 0.03 4.67 -15.41
N ASP A 59 -0.21 3.39 -15.71
CA ASP A 59 -1.12 2.57 -14.93
C ASP A 59 -0.64 2.57 -13.47
N PRO A 60 -1.50 2.91 -12.49
CA PRO A 60 -1.09 2.94 -11.09
C PRO A 60 -0.59 1.57 -10.60
N TRP A 61 -1.06 0.47 -11.21
CA TRP A 61 -0.57 -0.86 -10.88
C TRP A 61 0.84 -1.14 -11.42
N GLU A 62 1.17 -0.69 -12.64
CA GLU A 62 2.56 -0.74 -13.14
C GLU A 62 3.47 0.06 -12.23
N THR A 63 3.04 1.27 -11.88
CA THR A 63 3.78 2.15 -10.98
C THR A 63 3.99 1.51 -9.61
N ALA A 64 2.99 0.78 -9.09
CA ALA A 64 3.08 0.03 -7.83
C ALA A 64 4.04 -1.19 -7.94
N MET A 65 4.01 -1.92 -9.06
CA MET A 65 4.91 -3.05 -9.32
C MET A 65 6.38 -2.62 -9.37
N ASP A 66 6.67 -1.44 -9.91
CA ASP A 66 8.04 -0.91 -10.02
C ASP A 66 8.63 -0.44 -8.69
N ARG A 67 7.84 -0.43 -7.59
CA ARG A 67 8.32 0.00 -6.28
C ARG A 67 9.07 -1.11 -5.56
N ILE A 68 10.24 -0.77 -5.06
CA ILE A 68 11.13 -1.65 -4.28
C ILE A 68 10.83 -1.66 -2.78
N ASN A 69 9.75 -1.01 -2.33
CA ASN A 69 9.36 -0.93 -0.93
C ASN A 69 9.03 -2.32 -0.38
N ALA A 70 9.56 -2.63 0.80
CA ALA A 70 9.44 -3.94 1.41
C ALA A 70 8.72 -3.89 2.76
N LEU A 71 7.78 -4.82 2.96
CA LEU A 71 7.22 -5.18 4.26
C LEU A 71 8.19 -6.12 4.96
N ILE A 72 8.64 -5.73 6.15
CA ILE A 72 9.37 -6.62 7.05
C ILE A 72 8.37 -7.08 8.10
N CYS A 73 8.16 -8.39 8.22
CA CYS A 73 7.28 -8.98 9.22
C CYS A 73 8.06 -10.01 10.03
N ILE A 74 8.04 -9.87 11.35
CA ILE A 74 8.60 -10.83 12.28
C ILE A 74 7.50 -11.47 13.12
N LYS A 75 7.73 -12.71 13.54
CA LYS A 75 6.96 -13.36 14.60
C LYS A 75 7.83 -13.42 15.85
N VAL A 76 7.32 -12.89 16.95
CA VAL A 76 7.96 -12.96 18.27
C VAL A 76 7.02 -13.61 19.28
N THR A 77 7.60 -14.15 20.35
CA THR A 77 6.83 -14.66 21.50
C THR A 77 7.02 -13.75 22.71
N ILE A 78 5.92 -13.21 23.23
CA ILE A 78 5.88 -12.36 24.42
C ILE A 78 4.91 -13.00 25.42
N SER A 79 5.39 -13.34 26.61
CA SER A 79 4.56 -13.95 27.67
C SER A 79 3.72 -15.15 27.19
N ASN A 80 4.34 -16.07 26.45
CA ASN A 80 3.72 -17.26 25.83
C ASN A 80 2.65 -16.95 24.77
N LYS A 81 2.59 -15.71 24.24
CA LYS A 81 1.72 -15.34 23.12
C LYS A 81 2.57 -14.97 21.91
N SER A 82 2.26 -15.54 20.75
CA SER A 82 2.87 -15.10 19.50
C SER A 82 2.23 -13.81 19.01
N ILE A 83 3.06 -12.87 18.62
CA ILE A 83 2.66 -11.58 18.04
C ILE A 83 3.43 -11.41 16.74
N TYR A 84 2.73 -10.98 15.69
CA TYR A 84 3.35 -10.58 14.43
C TYR A 84 3.59 -9.08 14.44
N ILE A 85 4.79 -8.65 14.09
CA ILE A 85 5.17 -7.24 14.04
C ILE A 85 5.63 -6.94 12.61
N GLY A 86 4.84 -6.16 11.91
CA GLY A 86 5.13 -5.65 10.58
C GLY A 86 5.68 -4.24 10.66
N THR A 87 6.68 -3.93 9.83
CA THR A 87 7.02 -2.55 9.50
C THR A 87 7.07 -2.31 8.00
N TYR A 88 6.53 -1.17 7.59
CA TYR A 88 6.46 -0.77 6.19
C TYR A 88 6.75 0.73 6.04
N HIS A 89 7.48 1.08 4.99
CA HIS A 89 7.66 2.46 4.59
C HIS A 89 7.01 2.65 3.23
N MET A 90 5.96 3.45 3.18
CA MET A 90 5.18 3.72 1.97
C MET A 90 6.02 4.50 0.95
N PRO A 91 5.80 4.31 -0.37
CA PRO A 91 6.32 5.23 -1.37
C PRO A 91 5.84 6.66 -1.11
N CYS A 92 6.75 7.62 -1.22
CA CYS A 92 6.49 9.05 -1.09
C CYS A 92 5.91 9.59 -2.42
N LEU A 93 4.68 9.17 -2.76
CA LEU A 93 4.01 9.45 -4.03
C LEU A 93 2.67 10.17 -3.80
N TYR A 94 2.70 11.30 -3.09
CA TYR A 94 1.47 12.04 -2.76
C TYR A 94 0.68 12.52 -3.99
N LYS A 95 1.32 12.56 -5.17
CA LYS A 95 0.69 12.90 -6.46
C LYS A 95 -0.01 11.71 -7.12
N ASP A 96 0.25 10.49 -6.64
CA ASP A 96 -0.29 9.23 -7.15
C ASP A 96 -1.00 8.45 -6.02
N PRO A 97 -2.12 8.98 -5.48
CA PRO A 97 -2.81 8.38 -4.33
C PRO A 97 -3.29 6.94 -4.58
N ASP A 98 -3.55 6.60 -5.84
CA ASP A 98 -3.91 5.25 -6.28
C ASP A 98 -2.80 4.22 -6.01
N VAL A 99 -1.54 4.60 -6.24
CA VAL A 99 -0.38 3.74 -5.95
C VAL A 99 -0.28 3.51 -4.44
N MET A 100 -0.43 4.58 -3.65
CA MET A 100 -0.39 4.49 -2.19
C MET A 100 -1.54 3.63 -1.65
N LEU A 101 -2.72 3.70 -2.27
CA LEU A 101 -3.89 2.91 -1.91
C LEU A 101 -3.70 1.42 -2.22
N ILE A 102 -3.12 1.08 -3.38
CA ILE A 102 -2.75 -0.30 -3.75
C ILE A 102 -1.80 -0.87 -2.69
N HIS A 103 -0.72 -0.15 -2.40
CA HIS A 103 0.28 -0.58 -1.41
C HIS A 103 -0.33 -0.74 0.00
N SER A 104 -1.12 0.22 0.46
CA SER A 104 -1.78 0.18 1.77
C SER A 104 -2.67 -1.05 1.92
N SER A 105 -3.49 -1.32 0.90
CA SER A 105 -4.42 -2.45 0.90
C SER A 105 -3.67 -3.79 0.94
N ILE A 106 -2.64 -3.94 0.10
CA ILE A 106 -1.87 -5.17 0.01
C ILE A 106 -1.06 -5.43 1.28
N VAL A 107 -0.41 -4.41 1.84
CA VAL A 107 0.35 -4.53 3.08
C VAL A 107 -0.55 -4.96 4.24
N LYS A 108 -1.74 -4.36 4.37
CA LYS A 108 -2.74 -4.74 5.37
C LYS A 108 -3.12 -6.22 5.24
N ASP A 109 -3.46 -6.64 4.04
CA ASP A 109 -3.97 -7.99 3.80
C ASP A 109 -2.89 -9.04 3.96
N LEU A 110 -1.65 -8.74 3.53
CA LEU A 110 -0.48 -9.56 3.80
C LEU A 110 -0.25 -9.71 5.30
N MET A 111 -0.38 -8.63 6.08
CA MET A 111 -0.23 -8.71 7.54
C MET A 111 -1.27 -9.61 8.18
N PHE A 112 -2.55 -9.48 7.81
CA PHE A 112 -3.60 -10.38 8.31
C PHE A 112 -3.37 -11.83 7.88
N HIS A 113 -2.97 -12.05 6.62
CA HIS A 113 -2.66 -13.37 6.10
C HIS A 113 -1.49 -14.03 6.85
N LEU A 114 -0.38 -13.30 7.03
CA LEU A 114 0.79 -13.77 7.77
C LEU A 114 0.46 -14.05 9.24
N ALA A 115 -0.38 -13.22 9.85
CA ALA A 115 -0.77 -13.41 11.24
C ALA A 115 -1.68 -14.61 11.47
N GLY A 116 -2.44 -15.05 10.46
CA GLY A 116 -3.30 -16.24 10.54
C GLY A 116 -4.30 -16.18 11.69
N GLY A 117 -4.82 -14.99 12.01
CA GLY A 117 -5.73 -14.75 13.14
C GLY A 117 -5.06 -14.55 14.50
N GLN A 118 -3.72 -14.62 14.60
CA GLN A 118 -2.97 -14.23 15.79
C GLN A 118 -2.89 -12.70 15.91
N SER A 119 -2.49 -12.21 17.09
CA SER A 119 -2.28 -10.78 17.31
C SER A 119 -1.19 -10.23 16.38
N LEU A 120 -1.43 -9.06 15.81
CA LEU A 120 -0.49 -8.37 14.95
C LEU A 120 -0.41 -6.88 15.27
N ILE A 121 0.75 -6.31 14.97
CA ILE A 121 1.05 -4.87 14.97
C ILE A 121 1.60 -4.56 13.59
N LEU A 122 1.17 -3.46 12.98
CA LEU A 122 1.77 -2.93 11.76
C LEU A 122 2.19 -1.51 12.04
N ALA A 123 3.46 -1.15 11.86
CA ALA A 123 3.93 0.20 12.11
C ALA A 123 4.76 0.75 10.93
N GLY A 124 4.91 2.07 10.86
CA GLY A 124 5.90 2.69 9.99
C GLY A 124 5.47 4.05 9.45
N ASP A 125 6.26 4.55 8.51
CA ASP A 125 5.99 5.79 7.79
C ASP A 125 5.09 5.48 6.59
N PHE A 126 3.82 5.86 6.71
CA PHE A 126 2.80 5.61 5.70
C PHE A 126 2.66 6.75 4.70
N ASN A 127 3.29 7.90 4.92
CA ASN A 127 3.23 9.05 4.01
C ASN A 127 1.80 9.50 3.67
N PHE A 128 0.82 9.29 4.55
CA PHE A 128 -0.54 9.81 4.40
C PHE A 128 -1.12 10.13 5.77
N ASN A 129 -2.10 11.03 5.81
CA ASN A 129 -2.74 11.47 7.05
C ASN A 129 -4.08 10.76 7.30
N SER A 130 -4.67 11.06 8.46
CA SER A 130 -5.90 10.42 8.93
C SER A 130 -7.15 10.69 8.08
N THR A 131 -7.11 11.71 7.20
CA THR A 131 -8.22 12.05 6.32
C THR A 131 -8.13 11.34 4.96
N ASP A 132 -6.94 10.84 4.62
CA ASP A 132 -6.66 10.22 3.33
C ASP A 132 -7.36 8.87 3.14
N ILE A 133 -7.58 8.55 1.87
CA ILE A 133 -8.24 7.31 1.44
C ILE A 133 -7.46 6.06 1.91
N CYS A 134 -6.14 6.14 1.94
CA CYS A 134 -5.25 5.08 2.40
C CYS A 134 -5.46 4.76 3.89
N TYR A 135 -5.63 5.77 4.74
CA TYR A 135 -5.91 5.59 6.16
C TYR A 135 -7.23 4.84 6.38
N LYS A 136 -8.27 5.23 5.63
CA LYS A 136 -9.59 4.59 5.70
C LYS A 136 -9.54 3.15 5.21
N ALA A 137 -8.75 2.86 4.17
CA ALA A 137 -8.52 1.49 3.69
C ALA A 137 -7.92 0.56 4.76
N LEU A 138 -7.11 1.11 5.67
CA LEU A 138 -6.53 0.39 6.81
C LEU A 138 -7.51 0.20 7.97
N THR A 139 -8.35 1.20 8.25
CA THR A 139 -9.06 1.31 9.54
C THR A 139 -10.58 1.12 9.48
N GLU A 140 -11.20 1.21 8.30
CA GLU A 140 -12.66 1.15 8.14
C GLU A 140 -13.11 -0.15 7.48
N LYS A 141 -14.09 -0.82 8.10
CA LYS A 141 -14.70 -2.03 7.55
C LYS A 141 -15.57 -1.67 6.36
N ASN A 142 -15.60 -2.54 5.37
CA ASN A 142 -16.46 -2.36 4.20
C ASN A 142 -16.35 -0.96 3.61
N TYR A 143 -15.12 -0.41 3.54
CA TYR A 143 -14.93 0.89 2.93
C TYR A 143 -15.17 0.77 1.41
N LEU A 144 -16.44 0.90 1.03
CA LEU A 144 -17.01 0.65 -0.30
C LEU A 144 -16.51 1.65 -1.35
N ASN A 145 -16.00 2.81 -0.90
CA ASN A 145 -15.51 3.88 -1.76
C ASN A 145 -14.00 3.78 -2.10
N CYS A 146 -13.24 2.88 -1.46
CA CYS A 146 -11.89 2.52 -1.92
C CYS A 146 -12.01 1.38 -2.91
N ARG A 147 -12.65 1.54 -4.08
CA ARG A 147 -12.33 0.57 -5.14
C ARG A 147 -10.87 0.80 -5.49
N LEU A 148 -10.05 -0.25 -5.43
CA LEU A 148 -8.72 -0.15 -6.02
C LEU A 148 -8.89 0.29 -7.47
N PRO A 149 -7.97 1.11 -8.00
CA PRO A 149 -8.02 1.49 -9.40
C PRO A 149 -8.06 0.23 -10.27
N GLU A 150 -8.79 0.27 -11.38
CA GLU A 150 -8.75 -0.81 -12.36
C GLU A 150 -7.52 -0.63 -13.25
N SER A 151 -6.88 -1.74 -13.62
CA SER A 151 -5.84 -1.74 -14.63
C SER A 151 -6.43 -2.14 -15.98
N SER A 152 -6.14 -1.34 -17.01
CA SER A 152 -6.44 -1.68 -18.41
C SER A 152 -5.47 -2.70 -19.00
N LYS A 153 -4.31 -2.90 -18.36
CA LYS A 153 -3.21 -3.74 -18.83
C LYS A 153 -3.12 -5.09 -18.10
N TYR A 154 -3.58 -5.16 -16.85
CA TYR A 154 -3.41 -6.31 -15.98
C TYR A 154 -4.73 -6.74 -15.32
N GLU A 155 -4.83 -8.04 -15.08
CA GLU A 155 -5.79 -8.66 -14.17
C GLU A 155 -5.06 -9.13 -12.92
N PHE A 156 -5.65 -8.88 -11.74
CA PHE A 156 -5.07 -9.24 -10.46
C PHE A 156 -5.93 -10.30 -9.78
N SER A 157 -5.29 -11.38 -9.30
CA SER A 157 -5.95 -12.43 -8.51
C SER A 157 -6.11 -12.07 -7.02
N TYR A 158 -5.70 -10.87 -6.64
CA TYR A 158 -5.73 -10.39 -5.27
C TYR A 158 -7.15 -10.06 -4.80
N GLN A 159 -7.60 -10.76 -3.74
CA GLN A 159 -8.87 -10.49 -3.07
C GLN A 159 -8.63 -9.63 -1.84
N ARG A 160 -9.35 -8.50 -1.77
CA ARG A 160 -9.25 -7.57 -0.65
C ARG A 160 -9.93 -8.08 0.60
N ASN A 161 -9.28 -7.88 1.74
CA ASN A 161 -9.88 -8.08 3.05
C ASN A 161 -10.68 -6.84 3.47
N ALA A 162 -11.99 -6.90 3.27
CA ALA A 162 -12.90 -5.81 3.65
C ALA A 162 -13.34 -5.86 5.13
N GLU A 163 -13.16 -7.00 5.80
CA GLU A 163 -13.71 -7.26 7.13
C GLU A 163 -12.69 -7.06 8.26
N GLN A 164 -11.42 -7.38 8.00
CA GLN A 164 -10.35 -7.17 8.97
C GLN A 164 -9.73 -5.79 8.75
N VAL A 165 -9.67 -5.04 9.85
CA VAL A 165 -9.18 -3.67 9.89
C VAL A 165 -8.25 -3.47 11.07
N LEU A 166 -7.36 -2.52 10.90
CA LEU A 166 -6.44 -2.03 11.91
C LEU A 166 -7.08 -0.91 12.72
N LYS A 167 -6.51 -0.58 13.88
CA LYS A 167 -6.92 0.57 14.68
C LYS A 167 -5.67 1.35 15.06
N SER A 168 -5.63 2.67 14.84
CA SER A 168 -4.49 3.47 15.31
C SER A 168 -4.36 3.42 16.85
N ALA A 169 -3.22 2.99 17.37
CA ALA A 169 -2.95 3.00 18.81
C ALA A 169 -2.90 4.43 19.35
N TYR A 170 -2.47 5.41 18.54
CA TYR A 170 -2.53 6.82 18.93
C TYR A 170 -3.96 7.27 19.19
N ARG A 171 -4.85 7.00 18.23
CA ARG A 171 -6.27 7.35 18.37
C ARG A 171 -6.96 6.58 19.48
N GLU A 172 -6.70 5.28 19.64
CA GLU A 172 -7.28 4.50 20.74
C GLU A 172 -6.81 5.02 22.11
N LYS A 173 -5.55 5.48 22.23
CA LYS A 173 -5.00 5.99 23.49
C LYS A 173 -5.43 7.43 23.80
N ASN A 174 -5.47 8.30 22.80
CA ASN A 174 -5.64 9.74 22.97
C ASN A 174 -7.04 10.24 22.57
N GLY A 175 -7.87 9.41 21.96
CA GLY A 175 -9.16 9.78 21.37
C GLY A 175 -9.05 10.45 19.99
N VAL A 176 -7.86 10.94 19.62
CA VAL A 176 -7.55 11.62 18.36
C VAL A 176 -6.17 11.21 17.86
N GLU A 177 -5.94 11.37 16.56
CA GLU A 177 -4.60 11.29 15.99
C GLU A 177 -3.75 12.49 16.44
N PRO A 178 -2.41 12.36 16.55
CA PRO A 178 -1.55 13.50 16.85
C PRO A 178 -1.69 14.58 15.78
N THR A 179 -1.33 15.81 16.13
CA THR A 179 -1.35 16.95 15.17
C THR A 179 -0.33 16.75 14.06
N TYR A 180 0.84 16.20 14.39
CA TYR A 180 1.86 15.81 13.44
C TYR A 180 2.71 14.70 14.02
N THR A 181 3.30 13.88 13.15
CA THR A 181 4.39 12.96 13.46
C THR A 181 5.65 13.31 12.68
N ASN A 182 5.49 14.10 11.61
CA ASN A 182 6.57 14.68 10.83
C ASN A 182 6.51 16.23 10.89
N PHE A 183 7.66 16.85 11.12
CA PHE A 183 7.85 18.30 11.05
C PHE A 183 9.10 18.56 10.20
N ALA A 184 8.90 19.03 8.98
CA ALA A 184 9.97 19.35 8.05
C ALA A 184 10.07 20.86 7.85
N HIS A 185 11.18 21.43 8.30
CA HIS A 185 11.54 22.82 8.06
C HIS A 185 12.60 22.87 6.96
N THR A 186 12.28 23.53 5.85
CA THR A 186 13.24 23.83 4.79
C THR A 186 13.33 25.34 4.66
N PRO A 187 14.54 25.94 4.75
CA PRO A 187 14.69 27.37 4.53
C PRO A 187 14.04 27.80 3.21
N ASP A 188 13.35 28.94 3.23
CA ASP A 188 12.64 29.52 2.08
C ASP A 188 11.44 28.72 1.54
N CYS A 189 11.03 27.65 2.22
CA CYS A 189 9.80 26.90 1.94
C CYS A 189 8.84 26.96 3.15
N PRO A 190 7.53 26.82 2.93
CA PRO A 190 6.59 26.61 4.04
C PRO A 190 6.95 25.35 4.83
N ASP A 191 6.80 25.43 6.16
CA ASP A 191 6.92 24.25 7.02
C ASP A 191 5.89 23.20 6.62
N TYR A 192 6.32 21.94 6.59
CA TYR A 192 5.43 20.82 6.36
C TYR A 192 5.23 20.03 7.66
N CYS A 193 3.99 20.05 8.16
CA CYS A 193 3.59 19.43 9.41
C CYS A 193 2.40 18.51 9.15
N ASP A 194 2.56 17.21 9.31
CA ASP A 194 1.44 16.26 9.17
C ASP A 194 1.70 14.96 9.96
N THR A 195 0.64 14.20 10.18
CA THR A 195 0.67 12.87 10.80
C THR A 195 0.81 11.83 9.70
N LEU A 196 2.05 11.39 9.47
CA LEU A 196 2.41 10.44 8.42
C LEU A 196 2.68 9.03 8.94
N ASP A 197 2.93 8.91 10.24
CA ASP A 197 3.25 7.65 10.88
C ASP A 197 2.01 7.04 11.50
N LEU A 198 1.77 5.77 11.18
CA LEU A 198 0.74 4.98 11.84
C LEU A 198 1.37 3.92 12.71
N SER A 199 0.87 3.82 13.94
CA SER A 199 1.13 2.70 14.84
C SER A 199 -0.20 2.02 15.19
N PRO A 200 -0.81 1.24 14.30
CA PRO A 200 -1.97 0.42 14.64
C PRO A 200 -1.68 -0.82 15.48
#